data_AF-A0A7S0Q197-F1
#
_entry.id   AF-A0A7S0Q197-F1
#
_cell.length_a   1.000
_cell.length_b   1.000
_cell.length_c   1.000
_cell.angle_alpha   90.00
_cell.angle_beta   90.00
_cell.angle_gamma   90.00
#
_symmetry.space_group_name_H-M   'P 1'
#
loop_
_entity.id
_entity.type
_entity.pdbx_description
1 polymer ?
#
loop_
_entity_poly.entity_id
_entity_poly.type
_entity_poly.pdbx_seq_one_letter_code
_entity_poly.pdbx_strand_id
1 'polypeptide(L)'
;SVYKTRSALQVGIAPAQFQKLPGGAYSITSQGAVIMEMAPAGGERKYDWKQKQMFALKVVDIGEFLASDESRWGPEDGIKLFHDSSKVAGKEQGARKMLRVSKGKDGQSVFLNLKTSDAPDIVTSLTKGEYATFKHLMSFAVPHLLGWGVTGTPIEAGAPKSSAEQVFQSKQNDFDAQYWEE
;
A
#
# COMPACT_ATOMS: atom_id res chain seq x y z
N SER A 1 -11.36 2.41 3.21
CA SER A 1 -10.81 3.44 4.14
C SER A 1 -11.24 3.13 5.55
N VAL A 2 -10.43 3.50 6.55
CA VAL A 2 -10.74 3.40 7.97
C VAL A 2 -10.51 4.76 8.62
N TYR A 3 -11.48 5.23 9.40
CA TYR A 3 -11.46 6.56 10.03
C TYR A 3 -11.51 6.39 11.54
N LYS A 4 -10.49 6.88 12.25
CA LYS A 4 -10.38 6.84 13.72
C LYS A 4 -10.22 8.25 14.28
N THR A 5 -10.31 8.38 15.60
CA THR A 5 -10.25 9.69 16.26
C THR A 5 -8.97 10.47 15.99
N ARG A 6 -7.83 9.78 15.86
CA ARG A 6 -6.50 10.42 15.72
C ARG A 6 -5.90 10.31 14.32
N SER A 7 -6.50 9.52 13.44
CA SER A 7 -5.92 9.21 12.14
C SER A 7 -6.93 8.59 11.19
N ALA A 8 -6.62 8.63 9.91
CA ALA A 8 -7.32 7.91 8.85
C ALA A 8 -6.33 7.05 8.06
N LEU A 9 -6.82 5.91 7.57
CA LEU A 9 -6.13 5.03 6.65
C LEU A 9 -6.95 4.91 5.37
N GLN A 10 -6.32 5.19 4.23
CA GLN A 10 -6.81 4.85 2.91
C GLN A 10 -5.93 3.77 2.30
N VAL A 11 -6.56 2.82 1.61
CA VAL A 11 -5.89 1.70 0.96
C VAL A 11 -6.33 1.70 -0.49
N GLY A 12 -5.37 1.67 -1.41
CA GLY A 12 -5.59 1.61 -2.85
C GLY A 12 -4.68 0.57 -3.50
N ILE A 13 -4.89 0.34 -4.79
CA ILE A 13 -4.06 -0.56 -5.60
C ILE A 13 -3.32 0.28 -6.63
N ALA A 14 -2.00 0.13 -6.70
CA ALA A 14 -1.19 0.48 -7.85
C ALA A 14 -1.11 -0.78 -8.74
N PRO A 15 -1.65 -0.76 -9.97
CA PRO A 15 -1.70 -1.94 -10.82
C PRO A 15 -0.31 -2.33 -11.34
N ALA A 16 -0.17 -3.58 -11.77
CA ALA A 16 1.01 -4.01 -12.53
C ALA A 16 1.10 -3.25 -13.86
N GLN A 17 2.32 -2.92 -14.27
CA GLN A 17 2.58 -2.24 -15.53
C GLN A 17 3.09 -3.24 -16.58
N PHE A 18 2.70 -3.00 -17.83
CA PHE A 18 3.03 -3.87 -18.96
C PHE A 18 3.57 -3.03 -20.12
N GLN A 19 4.51 -3.60 -20.86
CA GLN A 19 5.02 -3.05 -22.12
C GLN A 19 4.68 -3.99 -23.27
N LYS A 20 4.21 -3.41 -24.37
CA LYS A 20 3.97 -4.15 -25.61
C LYS A 20 5.30 -4.43 -26.31
N LEU A 21 5.56 -5.68 -26.62
CA LEU A 21 6.76 -6.14 -27.31
C LEU A 21 6.60 -6.05 -28.84
N PRO A 22 7.71 -5.95 -29.60
CA PRO A 22 7.70 -6.18 -31.04
C PRO A 22 7.18 -7.60 -31.32
N GLY A 23 6.04 -7.71 -32.00
CA GLY A 23 5.31 -8.98 -32.20
C GLY A 23 3.95 -9.05 -31.51
N GLY A 24 3.55 -8.02 -30.75
CA GLY A 24 2.19 -7.88 -30.22
C GLY A 24 1.94 -8.54 -28.87
N ALA A 25 2.91 -9.30 -28.34
CA ALA A 25 2.88 -9.80 -26.98
C ALA A 25 3.08 -8.67 -25.94
N TYR A 26 2.78 -8.95 -24.68
CA TYR A 26 3.01 -8.04 -23.55
C TYR A 26 3.97 -8.68 -22.54
N SER A 27 4.84 -7.87 -21.95
CA SER A 27 5.70 -8.24 -20.82
C SER A 27 5.39 -7.36 -19.62
N ILE A 28 5.46 -7.91 -18.42
CA ILE A 28 5.35 -7.12 -17.19
C ILE A 28 6.63 -6.31 -17.01
N THR A 29 6.51 -4.99 -16.87
CA THR A 29 7.63 -4.09 -16.59
C THR A 29 7.77 -3.79 -15.11
N SER A 30 6.66 -3.74 -14.38
CA SER A 30 6.65 -3.50 -12.94
C SER A 30 5.48 -4.24 -12.28
N GLN A 31 5.74 -4.86 -11.13
CA GLN A 31 4.69 -5.46 -10.30
C GLN A 31 3.86 -4.36 -9.64
N GLY A 32 2.57 -4.66 -9.44
CA GLY A 32 1.69 -3.78 -8.68
C GLY A 32 2.03 -3.76 -7.18
N ALA A 33 1.43 -2.82 -6.46
CA ALA A 33 1.54 -2.70 -5.02
C ALA A 33 0.20 -2.30 -4.38
N VAL A 34 0.03 -2.56 -3.09
CA VAL A 34 -1.06 -1.97 -2.29
C VAL A 34 -0.53 -0.67 -1.70
N ILE A 35 -1.17 0.46 -2.01
CA ILE A 35 -0.77 1.76 -1.48
C ILE A 35 -1.56 2.03 -0.20
N MET A 36 -0.87 2.27 0.90
CA MET A 36 -1.47 2.78 2.13
C MET A 36 -1.16 4.25 2.29
N GLU A 37 -2.19 5.04 2.51
CA GLU A 37 -2.09 6.45 2.87
C GLU A 37 -2.63 6.65 4.28
N MET A 38 -1.81 7.22 5.15
CA MET A 38 -2.15 7.50 6.54
C MET A 38 -2.12 9.00 6.77
N ALA A 39 -3.19 9.57 7.31
CA ALA A 39 -3.30 11.00 7.59
C ALA A 39 -3.60 11.22 9.08
N PRO A 40 -3.00 12.24 9.73
CA PRO A 40 -3.35 12.61 11.10
C PRO A 40 -4.74 13.27 11.15
N ALA A 41 -5.37 13.25 12.32
CA ALA A 41 -6.58 14.03 12.55
C ALA A 41 -6.27 15.53 12.51
N GLY A 42 -7.05 16.28 11.74
CA GLY A 42 -7.00 17.75 11.66
C GLY A 42 -8.15 18.44 12.39
N GLY A 43 -8.97 17.68 13.11
CA GLY A 43 -10.14 18.14 13.84
C GLY A 43 -11.19 17.04 14.00
N GLU A 44 -12.33 17.36 14.60
CA GLU A 44 -13.43 16.39 14.73
C GLU A 44 -13.92 15.93 13.36
N ARG A 45 -13.76 14.63 13.08
CA ARG A 45 -14.11 14.00 11.78
C ARG A 45 -13.42 14.64 10.57
N LYS A 46 -12.30 15.34 10.78
CA LYS A 46 -11.47 15.92 9.73
C LYS A 46 -10.06 15.34 9.80
N TYR A 47 -9.46 15.12 8.63
CA TYR A 47 -8.13 14.53 8.50
C TYR A 47 -7.29 15.42 7.60
N ASP A 48 -6.04 15.65 8.01
CA ASP A 48 -5.13 16.48 7.24
C ASP A 48 -4.41 15.64 6.18
N TRP A 49 -5.05 15.50 5.03
CA TRP A 49 -4.48 14.78 3.88
C TRP A 49 -3.30 15.50 3.22
N LYS A 50 -3.02 16.76 3.56
CA LYS A 50 -1.81 17.46 3.11
C LYS A 50 -0.58 16.98 3.86
N GLN A 51 -0.75 16.53 5.11
CA GLN A 51 0.29 15.91 5.92
C GLN A 51 0.21 14.38 5.92
N LYS A 52 -0.37 13.77 4.87
CA LYS A 52 -0.43 12.32 4.76
C LYS A 52 0.96 11.73 4.54
N GLN A 53 1.15 10.52 5.03
CA GLN A 53 2.30 9.68 4.71
C GLN A 53 1.83 8.47 3.92
N MET A 54 2.66 8.01 3.00
CA MET A 54 2.35 6.86 2.15
C MET A 54 3.35 5.74 2.36
N PHE A 55 2.86 4.51 2.30
CA PHE A 55 3.66 3.28 2.34
C PHE A 55 3.13 2.31 1.30
N ALA A 56 3.97 1.90 0.34
CA ALA A 56 3.59 0.94 -0.68
C ALA A 56 3.92 -0.47 -0.20
N LEU A 57 2.93 -1.35 -0.05
CA LEU A 57 3.16 -2.76 0.24
C LEU A 57 3.39 -3.51 -1.07
N LYS A 58 4.62 -4.00 -1.24
CA LYS A 58 4.96 -4.90 -2.35
C LYS A 58 4.38 -6.29 -2.11
N VAL A 59 4.34 -7.13 -3.14
CA VAL A 59 3.83 -8.51 -3.01
C VAL A 59 4.56 -9.30 -1.91
N VAL A 60 5.88 -9.08 -1.76
CA VAL A 60 6.65 -9.70 -0.67
C VAL A 60 6.22 -9.22 0.71
N ASP A 61 5.96 -7.91 0.87
CA ASP A 61 5.47 -7.33 2.12
C ASP A 61 4.11 -7.93 2.48
N ILE A 62 3.23 -8.09 1.49
CA ILE A 62 1.92 -8.73 1.66
C ILE A 62 2.09 -10.18 2.14
N GLY A 63 3.10 -10.90 1.65
CA GLY A 63 3.44 -12.25 2.13
C GLY A 63 3.65 -12.31 3.64
N GLU A 64 4.34 -11.33 4.22
CA GLU A 64 4.54 -11.23 5.68
C GLU A 64 3.22 -11.06 6.44
N PHE A 65 2.29 -10.25 5.91
CA PHE A 65 0.95 -10.10 6.50
C PHE A 65 0.10 -11.37 6.42
N LEU A 66 0.24 -12.16 5.35
CA LEU A 66 -0.53 -13.38 5.17
C LEU A 66 0.04 -14.55 5.96
N ALA A 67 1.37 -14.61 6.12
CA ALA A 67 2.05 -15.61 6.91
C ALA A 67 1.97 -15.33 8.42
N SER A 68 1.70 -14.09 8.84
CA SER A 68 1.67 -13.74 10.24
C SER A 68 0.49 -14.37 10.98
N ASP A 69 0.80 -15.00 12.12
CA ASP A 69 -0.18 -15.47 13.09
C ASP A 69 -0.26 -14.47 14.26
N GLU A 70 -1.24 -13.56 14.22
CA GLU A 70 -1.39 -12.50 15.24
C GLU A 70 -1.85 -13.05 16.59
N SER A 71 -2.26 -14.32 16.65
CA SER A 71 -2.54 -14.98 17.93
C SER A 71 -1.27 -15.17 18.76
N ARG A 72 -0.10 -15.25 18.11
CA ARG A 72 1.21 -15.48 18.72
C ARG A 72 2.01 -14.22 19.01
N TRP A 73 1.54 -13.04 18.58
CA TRP A 73 2.27 -11.79 18.84
C TRP A 73 2.24 -11.43 20.33
N GLY A 74 3.43 -11.36 20.93
CA GLY A 74 3.66 -10.69 22.21
C GLY A 74 3.66 -9.16 22.12
N PRO A 75 3.92 -8.45 23.23
CA PRO A 75 3.82 -6.99 23.31
C PRO A 75 4.74 -6.23 22.35
N GLU A 76 5.90 -6.81 22.03
CA GLU A 76 6.89 -6.22 21.12
C GLU A 76 6.94 -6.89 19.75
N ASP A 77 6.21 -8.00 19.59
CA ASP A 77 6.18 -8.79 18.37
C ASP A 77 5.21 -8.20 17.35
N GLY A 78 5.39 -8.62 16.11
CA GLY A 78 4.60 -8.16 14.97
C GLY A 78 5.46 -8.00 13.73
N ILE A 79 4.88 -7.38 12.71
CA ILE A 79 5.56 -7.17 11.41
C ILE A 79 6.28 -5.83 11.47
N LYS A 80 7.51 -5.80 10.94
CA LYS A 80 8.29 -4.57 10.74
C LYS A 80 8.82 -4.55 9.32
N LEU A 81 8.30 -3.65 8.50
CA LEU A 81 8.72 -3.47 7.13
C LEU A 81 9.53 -2.20 7.01
N PHE A 82 10.65 -2.26 6.30
CA PHE A 82 11.57 -1.14 6.11
C PHE A 82 11.75 -0.85 4.64
N HIS A 83 11.43 0.38 4.24
CA HIS A 83 11.61 0.85 2.88
C HIS A 83 12.61 2.01 2.92
N ASP A 84 13.67 1.90 2.14
CA ASP A 84 14.70 2.94 2.02
C ASP A 84 14.74 3.40 0.55
N SER A 85 14.37 4.66 0.30
CA SER A 85 14.40 5.25 -1.03
C SER A 85 15.71 5.98 -1.34
N SER A 86 16.77 5.81 -0.53
CA SER A 86 18.08 6.47 -0.74
C SER A 86 18.83 5.97 -1.97
N LYS A 87 18.32 4.94 -2.62
CA LYS A 87 18.87 4.38 -3.86
C LYS A 87 18.20 4.93 -5.13
N VAL A 88 17.21 5.81 -5.02
CA VAL A 88 16.66 6.52 -6.17
C VAL A 88 17.68 7.61 -6.55
N ALA A 89 18.15 7.57 -7.80
CA ALA A 89 19.19 8.46 -8.29
C ALA A 89 18.79 9.94 -8.05
N GLY A 90 19.74 10.77 -7.60
CA GLY A 90 19.52 12.21 -7.43
C GLY A 90 19.00 12.70 -6.06
N LYS A 91 18.67 11.82 -5.10
CA LYS A 91 18.36 12.23 -3.71
C LYS A 91 19.44 11.74 -2.73
N GLU A 92 20.36 12.64 -2.34
CA GLU A 92 21.47 12.36 -1.42
C GLU A 92 21.04 11.83 -0.03
N GLN A 93 19.76 11.99 0.34
CA GLN A 93 19.15 11.39 1.53
C GLN A 93 17.74 10.90 1.18
N GLY A 94 17.60 9.62 0.85
CA GLY A 94 16.26 9.06 0.65
C GLY A 94 15.47 8.95 1.96
N ALA A 95 14.15 9.09 1.85
CA ALA A 95 13.26 8.94 2.99
C ALA A 95 13.25 7.48 3.45
N ARG A 96 13.62 7.26 4.71
CA ARG A 96 13.50 5.94 5.34
C ARG A 96 12.12 5.83 5.97
N LYS A 97 11.41 4.77 5.60
CA LYS A 97 10.07 4.49 6.11
C LYS A 97 10.06 3.15 6.81
N MET A 98 9.40 3.11 7.96
CA MET A 98 9.14 1.88 8.68
C MET A 98 7.65 1.77 8.96
N LEU A 99 7.05 0.66 8.53
CA LEU A 99 5.73 0.27 8.98
C LEU A 99 5.86 -0.82 10.04
N ARG A 100 5.37 -0.55 11.24
CA ARG A 100 5.19 -1.55 12.28
C ARG A 100 3.72 -1.93 12.40
N VAL A 101 3.46 -3.22 12.41
CA VAL A 101 2.15 -3.80 12.71
C VAL A 101 2.28 -4.54 14.02
N SER A 102 1.48 -4.18 15.03
CA SER A 102 1.55 -4.83 16.34
C SER A 102 0.17 -5.00 16.95
N LYS A 103 0.06 -5.92 17.90
CA LYS A 103 -1.18 -6.15 18.64
C LYS A 103 -1.32 -5.11 19.76
N GLY A 104 -2.55 -4.67 20.01
CA GLY A 104 -2.89 -3.90 21.20
C GLY A 104 -2.72 -4.73 22.47
N LYS A 105 -2.47 -4.05 23.60
CA LYS A 105 -2.37 -4.71 24.92
C LYS A 105 -3.66 -5.46 25.30
N ASP A 106 -4.80 -5.01 24.80
CA ASP A 106 -6.12 -5.63 24.98
C ASP A 106 -6.35 -6.85 24.07
N GLY A 107 -5.49 -7.08 23.08
CA GLY A 107 -5.63 -8.13 22.07
C GLY A 107 -6.82 -7.94 21.12
N GLN A 108 -7.54 -6.81 21.20
CA GLN A 108 -8.74 -6.54 20.39
C GLN A 108 -8.45 -5.64 19.19
N SER A 109 -7.34 -4.91 19.24
CA SER A 109 -6.92 -4.01 18.17
C SER A 109 -5.58 -4.44 17.57
N VAL A 110 -5.39 -4.14 16.29
CA VAL A 110 -4.10 -4.17 15.61
C VAL A 110 -3.70 -2.73 15.30
N PHE A 111 -2.48 -2.35 15.62
CA PHE A 111 -1.95 -1.02 15.38
C PHE A 111 -1.05 -1.04 14.16
N LEU A 112 -1.30 -0.12 13.24
CA LEU A 112 -0.39 0.25 12.16
C LEU A 112 0.32 1.52 12.58
N ASN A 113 1.64 1.48 12.70
CA ASN A 113 2.49 2.61 13.03
C ASN A 113 3.43 2.87 11.85
N LEU A 114 3.20 3.97 11.15
CA LEU A 114 4.04 4.43 10.06
C LEU A 114 4.98 5.51 10.58
N LYS A 115 6.27 5.23 10.45
CA LYS A 115 7.36 6.15 10.76
C LYS A 115 8.08 6.55 9.50
N THR A 116 8.37 7.83 9.37
CA THR A 116 9.15 8.41 8.28
C THR A 116 10.26 9.27 8.86
N SER A 117 11.40 9.38 8.18
CA SER A 117 12.55 10.17 8.65
C SER A 117 12.27 11.67 8.78
N ASP A 118 11.27 12.19 8.07
CA ASP A 118 11.03 13.61 7.81
C ASP A 118 9.67 14.12 8.32
N ALA A 119 8.83 13.24 8.87
CA ALA A 119 7.51 13.61 9.37
C ALA A 119 7.10 12.82 10.63
N PRO A 120 6.17 13.36 11.45
CA PRO A 120 5.75 12.72 12.70
C PRO A 120 5.12 11.35 12.48
N ASP A 121 5.34 10.41 13.40
CA ASP A 121 4.74 9.08 13.34
C ASP A 121 3.20 9.15 13.27
N ILE A 122 2.60 8.39 12.36
CA ILE A 122 1.14 8.25 12.26
C ILE A 122 0.73 6.85 12.69
N VAL A 123 -0.13 6.78 13.70
CA VAL A 123 -0.64 5.52 14.25
C VAL A 123 -2.13 5.41 13.97
N THR A 124 -2.55 4.29 13.36
CA THR A 124 -3.96 3.93 13.16
C THR A 124 -4.25 2.60 13.82
N SER A 125 -5.30 2.53 14.63
CA SER A 125 -5.81 1.26 15.15
C SER A 125 -6.85 0.67 14.20
N LEU A 126 -6.79 -0.64 14.04
CA LEU A 126 -7.77 -1.45 13.33
C LEU A 126 -8.39 -2.43 14.34
N THR A 127 -9.70 -2.59 14.29
CA THR A 127 -10.38 -3.70 14.95
C THR A 127 -10.00 -5.02 14.28
N LYS A 128 -10.26 -6.15 14.95
CA LYS A 128 -10.09 -7.49 14.35
C LYS A 128 -10.79 -7.63 12.99
N GLY A 129 -12.02 -7.13 12.87
CA GLY A 129 -12.79 -7.21 11.62
C GLY A 129 -12.21 -6.35 10.50
N GLU A 130 -11.78 -5.12 10.80
CA GLU A 130 -11.10 -4.25 9.84
C GLU A 130 -9.77 -4.88 9.37
N TYR A 131 -9.00 -5.45 10.29
CA TYR A 131 -7.73 -6.08 9.97
C TYR A 131 -7.89 -7.39 9.18
N ALA A 132 -8.88 -8.23 9.53
CA ALA A 132 -9.21 -9.42 8.75
C ALA A 132 -9.65 -9.07 7.32
N THR A 133 -10.48 -8.04 7.17
CA THR A 133 -10.88 -7.49 5.85
C THR A 133 -9.65 -7.03 5.08
N PHE A 134 -8.73 -6.31 5.73
CA PHE A 134 -7.49 -5.85 5.12
C PHE A 134 -6.64 -7.02 4.60
N LYS A 135 -6.42 -8.07 5.40
CA LYS A 135 -5.68 -9.27 4.97
C LYS A 135 -6.35 -9.98 3.78
N HIS A 136 -7.67 -10.14 3.82
CA HIS A 136 -8.40 -10.78 2.71
C HIS A 136 -8.31 -9.97 1.41
N LEU A 137 -8.43 -8.65 1.48
CA LEU A 137 -8.27 -7.79 0.31
C LEU A 137 -6.86 -7.88 -0.27
N MET A 138 -5.82 -7.90 0.57
CA MET A 138 -4.45 -8.08 0.10
C MET A 138 -4.24 -9.47 -0.54
N SER A 139 -4.75 -10.53 0.08
CA SER A 139 -4.70 -11.89 -0.48
C SER A 139 -5.36 -11.97 -1.85
N PHE A 140 -6.54 -11.35 -2.00
CA PHE A 140 -7.24 -11.26 -3.27
C PHE A 140 -6.48 -10.41 -4.31
N ALA A 141 -5.77 -9.37 -3.88
CA ALA A 141 -5.04 -8.49 -4.78
C ALA A 141 -3.79 -9.16 -5.38
N VAL A 142 -3.10 -10.05 -4.66
CA VAL A 142 -1.79 -10.62 -5.07
C VAL A 142 -1.74 -11.12 -6.52
N PRO A 143 -2.68 -11.95 -7.01
CA PRO A 143 -2.66 -12.40 -8.41
C PRO A 143 -2.73 -11.25 -9.43
N HIS A 144 -3.49 -10.19 -9.12
CA HIS A 144 -3.59 -9.02 -9.98
C HIS A 144 -2.33 -8.15 -9.93
N LEU A 145 -1.71 -8.00 -8.76
CA LEU A 145 -0.44 -7.28 -8.61
C LEU A 145 0.72 -7.98 -9.34
N LEU A 146 0.65 -9.31 -9.48
CA LEU A 146 1.58 -10.12 -10.26
C LEU A 146 1.24 -10.16 -11.76
N GLY A 147 0.14 -9.53 -12.19
CA GLY A 147 -0.32 -9.55 -13.58
C GLY A 147 -1.00 -10.86 -14.02
N TRP A 148 -1.18 -11.84 -13.13
CA TRP A 148 -1.80 -13.13 -13.44
C TRP A 148 -3.31 -13.03 -13.69
N GLY A 149 -3.94 -11.95 -13.23
CA GLY A 149 -5.34 -11.66 -13.55
C GLY A 149 -5.58 -11.42 -15.05
N VAL A 150 -4.57 -10.94 -15.78
CA VAL A 150 -4.65 -10.67 -17.22
C VAL A 150 -4.38 -11.94 -18.04
N THR A 151 -3.68 -12.93 -17.48
CA THR A 151 -3.41 -14.21 -18.17
C THR A 151 -4.61 -15.16 -18.20
N GLY A 152 -5.65 -14.90 -17.39
CA GLY A 152 -6.86 -15.72 -17.29
C GLY A 152 -8.02 -15.29 -18.21
N THR A 153 -7.95 -14.09 -18.79
CA THR A 153 -8.91 -13.56 -19.77
C THR A 153 -8.16 -13.25 -21.05
N PRO A 154 -8.56 -13.76 -22.23
CA PRO A 154 -7.95 -13.31 -23.49
C PRO A 154 -8.04 -11.78 -23.55
N ILE A 155 -6.89 -11.13 -23.77
CA ILE A 155 -6.87 -9.68 -23.97
C ILE A 155 -7.57 -9.43 -25.30
N GLU A 156 -8.87 -9.17 -25.28
CA GLU A 156 -9.55 -8.60 -26.45
C GLU A 156 -8.96 -7.21 -26.68
N ALA A 157 -8.18 -7.11 -27.75
CA ALA A 157 -7.61 -5.86 -28.20
C ALA A 157 -8.74 -4.89 -28.59
N GLY A 158 -9.21 -4.05 -27.67
CA GLY A 158 -10.12 -2.94 -28.03
C GLY A 158 -11.15 -2.48 -27.00
N ALA A 159 -11.20 -3.00 -25.77
CA ALA A 159 -12.20 -2.54 -24.80
C ALA A 159 -11.98 -1.05 -24.42
N PRO A 160 -13.04 -0.21 -24.44
CA PRO A 160 -12.91 1.22 -24.13
C PRO A 160 -12.60 1.41 -22.64
N LYS A 161 -11.60 2.27 -22.36
CA LYS A 161 -11.14 2.58 -21.01
C LYS A 161 -12.28 3.18 -20.18
N SER A 162 -12.64 2.52 -19.07
CA SER A 162 -13.74 2.99 -18.22
C SER A 162 -13.32 4.20 -17.39
N SER A 163 -14.27 5.04 -16.98
CA SER A 163 -14.03 6.25 -16.18
C SER A 163 -13.30 5.99 -14.85
N ALA A 164 -13.28 4.75 -14.35
CA ALA A 164 -12.48 4.37 -13.20
C ALA A 164 -10.97 4.43 -13.52
N GLU A 165 -10.53 3.96 -14.69
CA GLU A 165 -9.11 3.97 -15.09
C GLU A 165 -8.54 5.38 -15.21
N GLN A 166 -9.36 6.36 -15.57
CA GLN A 166 -8.95 7.78 -15.64
C GLN A 166 -8.69 8.36 -14.24
N VAL A 167 -9.54 8.03 -13.26
CA VAL A 167 -9.36 8.43 -11.85
C VAL A 167 -8.18 7.69 -11.20
N PHE A 168 -7.91 6.45 -11.62
CA PHE A 168 -6.74 5.70 -11.16
C PHE A 168 -5.44 6.21 -11.79
N GLN A 169 -5.43 6.58 -13.07
CA GLN A 169 -4.26 7.16 -13.73
C GLN A 169 -3.83 8.50 -13.12
N SER A 170 -4.76 9.36 -12.71
CA SER A 170 -4.38 10.61 -12.03
C SER A 170 -3.66 10.36 -10.70
N LYS A 171 -4.11 9.35 -9.94
CA LYS A 171 -3.49 8.96 -8.67
C LYS A 171 -2.17 8.21 -8.86
N GLN A 172 -2.03 7.47 -9.95
CA GLN A 172 -0.79 6.79 -10.32
C GLN A 172 0.28 7.81 -10.74
N ASN A 173 -0.08 8.85 -11.48
CA ASN A 173 0.85 9.92 -11.87
C ASN A 173 1.39 10.68 -10.64
N ASP A 174 0.54 10.95 -9.64
CA ASP A 174 0.97 11.55 -8.37
C ASP A 174 1.94 10.62 -7.58
N PHE A 175 1.77 9.30 -7.68
CA PHE A 175 2.65 8.31 -7.07
C PHE A 175 3.99 8.18 -7.81
N ASP A 176 3.95 8.11 -9.14
CA ASP A 176 5.14 7.97 -9.99
C ASP A 176 6.04 9.21 -9.92
N ALA A 177 5.46 10.42 -9.90
CA ALA A 177 6.19 11.68 -9.66
C ALA A 177 6.89 11.74 -8.29
N GLN A 178 6.40 10.98 -7.31
CA GLN A 178 6.97 10.99 -5.95
C GLN A 178 7.98 9.86 -5.71
N TYR A 179 7.92 8.74 -6.45
CA TYR A 179 8.71 7.53 -6.16
C TYR A 179 9.46 6.92 -7.35
N TRP A 180 9.16 7.29 -8.60
CA TRP A 180 9.70 6.62 -9.80
C TRP A 180 10.30 7.55 -10.85
N GLU A 181 10.40 8.86 -10.64
CA GLU A 181 11.21 9.70 -11.53
C GLU A 181 12.70 9.39 -11.37
N GLU A 182 13.28 8.84 -12.45
CA GLU A 182 14.72 8.76 -12.73
C GLU A 182 15.32 10.13 -13.05
#